data_AF-A0A932UIY5-F1
#
_entry.id   AF-A0A932UIY5-F1
#
_cell.length_a   1.000
_cell.length_b   1.000
_cell.length_c   1.000
_cell.angle_alpha   90.00
_cell.angle_beta   90.00
_cell.angle_gamma   90.00
#
_symmetry.space_group_name_H-M   'P 1'
#
loop_
_entity.id
_entity.type
_entity.pdbx_description
1 polymer ?
#
loop_
_entity_poly.entity_id
_entity_poly.type
_entity_poly.pdbx_seq_one_letter_code
_entity_poly.pdbx_strand_id
1 'polypeptide(L)'
;MLRNAVGWVLVAGVAIALVGYALGGDRRAIQEARADAARLAGQRDSLILEVGRGEQRQAALTVQRHTVETEANRRRDSAAALERRRSAAQLAVRQIRTVGALQDRLRVAFPELGDSAWGLTTVALGPGDGDTLGIESLVVPAWFAETFVIDHANAQSWRDQKDQLLAVDSLRLAVAALQDSILQLQTAATRAYETGYQAAHAGYQDLSGRYVAELRKPRIRLGSTLGLLGAAGAGILIGRATR
;
A
#
# COMPACT_ATOMS: atom_id res chain seq x y z
N MET A 1 -12.58 -5.12 -18.08
CA MET A 1 -13.05 -5.81 -19.31
C MET A 1 -13.23 -7.31 -19.12
N LEU A 2 -12.30 -8.04 -18.49
CA LEU A 2 -12.40 -9.50 -18.22
C LEU A 2 -13.65 -9.94 -17.44
N ARG A 3 -14.07 -9.16 -16.43
CA ARG A 3 -15.28 -9.44 -15.62
C ARG A 3 -16.57 -9.51 -16.45
N ASN A 4 -16.64 -8.77 -17.56
CA ASN A 4 -17.79 -8.83 -18.48
C ASN A 4 -17.67 -10.01 -19.45
N ALA A 5 -16.46 -10.34 -19.89
CA ALA A 5 -16.21 -11.43 -20.84
C ALA A 5 -16.66 -12.80 -20.31
N VAL A 6 -16.38 -13.11 -19.04
CA VAL A 6 -16.85 -14.36 -18.41
C VAL A 6 -18.38 -14.44 -18.35
N GLY A 7 -19.05 -13.31 -18.10
CA GLY A 7 -20.51 -13.23 -18.11
C GLY A 7 -21.11 -13.53 -19.50
N TRP A 8 -20.51 -12.98 -20.56
CA TRP A 8 -20.98 -13.20 -21.93
C TRP A 8 -20.80 -14.65 -22.41
N VAL A 9 -19.70 -15.31 -22.05
CA VAL A 9 -19.46 -16.72 -22.41
C VAL A 9 -20.49 -17.65 -21.72
N LEU A 10 -20.83 -17.37 -20.46
CA LEU A 10 -21.86 -18.14 -19.73
C LEU A 10 -23.25 -17.93 -20.32
N VAL A 11 -23.62 -16.70 -20.67
CA VAL A 11 -24.90 -16.39 -21.32
C VAL A 11 -24.99 -17.07 -22.69
N ALA A 12 -23.91 -17.07 -23.47
CA ALA A 12 -23.86 -17.76 -24.76
C ALA A 12 -24.02 -19.28 -24.61
N GLY A 13 -23.39 -19.91 -23.61
CA GLY A 13 -23.55 -21.34 -23.33
C GLY A 13 -24.99 -21.73 -22.97
N VAL A 14 -25.65 -20.92 -22.13
CA VAL A 14 -27.06 -21.13 -21.75
C VAL A 14 -28.01 -20.91 -22.94
N ALA A 15 -27.73 -19.91 -23.79
CA ALA A 15 -28.52 -19.64 -24.98
C ALA A 15 -28.46 -20.80 -25.99
N ILE A 16 -27.30 -21.41 -26.20
CA ILE A 16 -27.14 -22.57 -27.09
C ILE A 16 -27.90 -23.79 -26.56
N ALA A 17 -27.85 -24.04 -25.25
CA ALA A 17 -28.63 -25.10 -24.62
C ALA A 17 -30.15 -24.90 -24.78
N LEU A 18 -30.63 -23.67 -24.68
CA LEU A 18 -32.04 -23.31 -24.88
C LEU A 18 -32.47 -23.39 -26.35
N VAL A 19 -31.60 -23.10 -27.30
CA VAL A 19 -31.88 -23.30 -28.74
C VAL A 19 -31.98 -24.79 -29.07
N GLY A 20 -31.18 -25.64 -28.42
CA GLY A 20 -31.30 -27.09 -28.53
C GLY A 20 -32.63 -27.67 -28.05
N TYR A 21 -33.21 -27.06 -27.01
CA TYR A 21 -34.55 -27.38 -26.51
C TYR A 21 -35.65 -27.15 -27.55
N ALA A 22 -35.60 -26.02 -28.26
CA ALA A 22 -36.63 -25.66 -29.24
C ALA A 22 -36.65 -26.58 -30.47
N LEU A 23 -35.56 -27.31 -30.74
CA LEU A 23 -35.42 -28.17 -31.91
C LEU A 23 -35.77 -29.65 -31.64
N GLY A 24 -36.34 -30.00 -30.48
CA GLY A 24 -36.87 -31.35 -30.21
C GLY A 24 -35.90 -32.31 -29.49
N GLY A 25 -35.15 -31.82 -28.51
CA GLY A 25 -34.17 -32.61 -27.74
C GLY A 25 -34.78 -33.56 -26.70
N ASP A 26 -34.14 -34.71 -26.52
CA ASP A 26 -34.44 -35.73 -25.51
C ASP A 26 -34.40 -35.12 -24.08
N ARG A 27 -35.32 -35.51 -23.19
CA ARG A 27 -35.44 -34.94 -21.82
C ARG A 27 -34.15 -35.05 -21.02
N ARG A 28 -33.33 -36.06 -21.32
CA ARG A 28 -32.00 -36.27 -20.71
C ARG A 28 -31.01 -35.18 -21.08
N ALA A 29 -30.95 -34.77 -22.35
CA ALA A 29 -30.05 -33.70 -22.80
C ALA A 29 -30.38 -32.35 -22.14
N ILE A 30 -31.65 -32.09 -21.86
CA ILE A 30 -32.09 -30.89 -21.14
C ILE A 30 -31.65 -30.95 -19.66
N GLN A 31 -31.76 -32.11 -19.02
CA GLN A 31 -31.31 -32.28 -17.64
C GLN A 31 -29.80 -32.14 -17.51
N GLU A 32 -29.04 -32.70 -18.45
CA GLU A 32 -27.58 -32.56 -18.53
C GLU A 32 -27.17 -31.10 -18.76
N ALA A 33 -27.80 -30.40 -19.71
CA ALA A 33 -27.50 -28.99 -19.95
C ALA A 33 -27.83 -28.08 -18.74
N ARG A 34 -28.92 -28.39 -18.01
CA ARG A 34 -29.25 -27.70 -16.75
C ARG A 34 -28.21 -27.98 -15.66
N ALA A 35 -27.73 -29.22 -15.55
CA ALA A 35 -26.68 -29.59 -14.61
C ALA A 35 -25.34 -28.91 -14.94
N ASP A 36 -24.98 -28.83 -16.23
CA ASP A 36 -23.78 -28.14 -16.70
C ASP A 36 -23.89 -26.61 -16.45
N ALA A 37 -25.05 -26.00 -16.72
CA ALA A 37 -25.29 -24.58 -16.41
C ALA A 37 -25.22 -24.28 -14.91
N ALA A 38 -25.79 -25.14 -14.06
CA ALA A 38 -25.72 -25.00 -12.60
C ALA A 38 -24.27 -25.13 -12.08
N ARG A 39 -23.48 -26.05 -12.66
CA ARG A 39 -22.06 -26.23 -12.32
C ARG A 39 -21.24 -24.99 -12.69
N LEU A 40 -21.44 -24.47 -13.90
CA LEU A 40 -20.77 -23.26 -14.38
C LEU A 40 -21.14 -22.03 -13.55
N ALA A 41 -22.42 -21.90 -13.14
CA ALA A 41 -22.85 -20.86 -12.22
C ALA A 41 -22.15 -20.98 -10.86
N GLY A 42 -22.07 -22.19 -10.29
CA GLY A 42 -21.35 -22.43 -9.04
C GLY A 42 -19.85 -22.10 -9.13
N GLN A 43 -19.19 -22.45 -10.25
CA GLN A 43 -17.80 -22.09 -10.50
C GLN A 43 -17.60 -20.57 -10.58
N ARG A 44 -18.49 -19.86 -11.27
CA ARG A 44 -18.49 -18.40 -11.34
C ARG A 44 -18.63 -17.78 -9.95
N ASP A 45 -19.60 -18.24 -9.17
CA ASP A 45 -19.88 -17.67 -7.85
C ASP A 45 -18.71 -17.91 -6.89
N SER A 46 -18.10 -19.10 -6.94
CA SER A 46 -16.86 -19.40 -6.21
C SER A 46 -15.72 -18.47 -6.61
N LEU A 47 -15.50 -18.26 -7.91
CA LEU A 47 -14.46 -17.36 -8.42
C LEU A 47 -14.69 -15.91 -7.98
N ILE A 48 -15.93 -15.42 -8.07
CA ILE A 48 -16.30 -14.07 -7.62
C ILE A 48 -16.01 -13.90 -6.13
N LEU A 49 -16.34 -14.90 -5.32
CA LEU A 49 -16.15 -14.85 -3.89
C LEU A 49 -14.67 -14.90 -3.50
N GLU A 50 -13.86 -15.73 -4.17
CA GLU A 50 -12.42 -15.79 -3.96
C GLU A 50 -11.74 -14.46 -4.34
N VAL A 51 -12.02 -13.92 -5.52
CA VAL A 51 -11.48 -12.62 -5.95
C VAL A 51 -11.96 -11.51 -5.01
N GLY A 52 -13.24 -11.50 -4.62
CA GLY A 52 -13.78 -10.50 -3.70
C GLY A 52 -13.09 -10.50 -2.34
N ARG A 53 -12.75 -11.68 -1.79
CA ARG A 53 -11.92 -11.78 -0.57
C ARG A 53 -10.51 -11.22 -0.79
N GLY A 54 -9.92 -11.47 -1.95
CA GLY A 54 -8.63 -10.90 -2.36
C GLY A 54 -8.67 -9.37 -2.42
N GLU A 55 -9.69 -8.80 -3.06
CA GLU A 55 -9.91 -7.35 -3.17
C GLU A 55 -10.10 -6.69 -1.79
N GLN A 56 -10.84 -7.33 -0.88
CA GLN A 56 -11.00 -6.84 0.50
C GLN A 56 -9.66 -6.80 1.25
N ARG A 57 -8.84 -7.85 1.13
CA ARG A 57 -7.48 -7.87 1.72
C ARG A 57 -6.60 -6.80 1.10
N GLN A 58 -6.67 -6.61 -0.21
CA GLN A 58 -5.93 -5.57 -0.93
C GLN A 58 -6.32 -4.18 -0.43
N ALA A 59 -7.61 -3.91 -0.22
CA ALA A 59 -8.09 -2.65 0.32
C ALA A 59 -7.56 -2.40 1.74
N ALA A 60 -7.62 -3.40 2.62
CA ALA A 60 -7.08 -3.30 3.98
C ALA A 60 -5.57 -3.01 3.99
N LEU A 61 -4.78 -3.73 3.17
CA LEU A 61 -3.34 -3.49 3.04
C LEU A 61 -3.03 -2.10 2.47
N THR A 62 -3.87 -1.60 1.57
CA THR A 62 -3.70 -0.24 1.01
C THR A 62 -3.89 0.83 2.08
N VAL A 63 -4.89 0.68 2.97
CA VAL A 63 -5.08 1.58 4.11
C VAL A 63 -3.91 1.50 5.09
N GLN A 64 -3.44 0.30 5.38
CA GLN A 64 -2.28 0.10 6.25
C GLN A 64 -1.02 0.77 5.67
N ARG A 65 -0.76 0.58 4.37
CA ARG A 65 0.35 1.24 3.66
C ARG A 65 0.27 2.75 3.81
N HIS A 66 -0.89 3.35 3.55
CA HIS A 66 -1.06 4.80 3.65
C HIS A 66 -0.84 5.34 5.08
N THR A 67 -1.26 4.56 6.08
CA THR A 67 -1.03 4.89 7.49
C THR A 67 0.46 4.90 7.82
N VAL A 68 1.21 3.88 7.38
CA VAL A 68 2.66 3.78 7.59
C VAL A 68 3.41 4.89 6.84
N GLU A 69 3.01 5.20 5.60
CA GLU A 69 3.56 6.32 4.82
C GLU A 69 3.36 7.67 5.53
N THR A 70 2.17 7.88 6.09
CA THR A 70 1.85 9.10 6.85
C THR A 70 2.72 9.23 8.09
N GLU A 71 2.92 8.14 8.83
CA GLU A 71 3.79 8.11 10.00
C GLU A 71 5.26 8.38 9.62
N ALA A 72 5.75 7.80 8.52
CA ALA A 72 7.09 8.07 8.01
C ALA A 72 7.29 9.56 7.65
N ASN A 73 6.28 10.19 7.05
CA ASN A 73 6.33 11.62 6.74
C ASN A 73 6.33 12.48 8.01
N ARG A 74 5.47 12.17 9.00
CA ARG A 74 5.46 12.87 10.30
C ARG A 74 6.82 12.81 11.00
N ARG A 75 7.50 11.66 10.96
CA ARG A 75 8.84 11.52 11.56
C ARG A 75 9.90 12.31 10.82
N ARG A 76 9.85 12.38 9.48
CA ARG A 76 10.73 13.28 8.72
C ARG A 76 10.49 14.74 9.08
N ASP A 77 9.23 15.16 9.17
CA ASP A 77 8.88 16.53 9.54
C ASP A 77 9.36 16.87 10.97
N SER A 78 9.27 15.90 11.89
CA SER A 78 9.82 16.01 13.23
C SER A 78 11.35 16.16 13.21
N ALA A 79 12.07 15.37 12.41
CA ALA A 79 13.52 15.50 12.25
C ALA A 79 13.90 16.89 11.69
N ALA A 80 13.17 17.39 10.70
CA ALA A 80 13.37 18.74 10.14
C ALA A 80 13.06 19.84 11.17
N ALA A 81 12.04 19.63 12.02
CA ALA A 81 11.73 20.55 13.12
C ALA A 81 12.84 20.56 14.18
N LEU A 82 13.41 19.41 14.53
CA LEU A 82 14.57 19.31 15.42
C LEU A 82 15.76 20.08 14.84
N GLU A 83 16.02 19.97 13.54
CA GLU A 83 17.10 20.71 12.87
C GLU A 83 16.90 22.24 12.90
N ARG A 84 15.66 22.70 12.70
CA ARG A 84 15.32 24.12 12.86
C ARG A 84 15.51 24.60 14.32
N ARG A 85 15.14 23.77 15.30
CA ARG A 85 15.38 24.09 16.72
C ARG A 85 16.87 24.12 17.06
N ARG A 86 17.64 23.16 16.55
CA ARG A 86 19.10 23.07 16.71
C ARG A 86 19.79 24.32 16.16
N SER A 87 19.50 24.69 14.91
CA SER A 87 20.06 25.89 14.28
C SER A 87 19.70 27.18 15.02
N ALA A 88 18.44 27.32 15.46
CA ALA A 88 18.03 28.45 16.29
C ALA A 88 18.76 28.49 17.65
N ALA A 89 18.93 27.34 18.30
CA ALA A 89 19.67 27.24 19.56
C ALA A 89 21.14 27.62 19.40
N GLN A 90 21.80 27.16 18.33
CA GLN A 90 23.17 27.57 18.02
C GLN A 90 23.31 29.06 17.81
N LEU A 91 22.39 29.65 17.04
CA LEU A 91 22.38 31.09 16.81
C LEU A 91 22.18 31.86 18.13
N ALA A 92 21.29 31.37 19.00
CA ALA A 92 21.06 31.98 20.30
C ALA A 92 22.32 31.96 21.18
N VAL A 93 23.10 30.87 21.19
CA VAL A 93 24.38 30.80 21.92
C VAL A 93 25.41 31.76 21.31
N ARG A 94 25.54 31.78 19.98
CA ARG A 94 26.44 32.70 19.23
C ARG A 94 26.13 34.19 19.46
N GLN A 95 24.89 34.51 19.82
CA GLN A 95 24.44 35.88 20.09
C GLN A 95 24.69 36.34 21.53
N ILE A 96 25.12 35.45 22.43
CA ILE A 96 25.41 35.81 23.82
C ILE A 96 26.63 36.74 23.84
N ARG A 97 26.44 37.94 24.38
CA ARG A 97 27.49 38.99 24.46
C ARG A 97 28.11 39.13 25.85
N THR A 98 27.51 38.49 26.86
CA THR A 98 27.92 38.65 28.26
C THR A 98 28.44 37.34 28.83
N VAL A 99 29.54 37.41 29.56
CA VAL A 99 30.19 36.25 30.20
C VAL A 99 29.25 35.51 31.15
N GLY A 100 28.49 36.23 31.98
CA GLY A 100 27.55 35.62 32.93
C GLY A 100 26.46 34.78 32.25
N ALA A 101 25.84 35.29 31.18
CA ALA A 101 24.83 34.53 30.43
C ALA A 101 25.42 33.28 29.72
N LEU A 102 26.72 33.30 29.38
CA LEU A 102 27.41 32.13 28.82
C LEU A 102 27.71 31.09 29.90
N GLN A 103 28.09 31.53 31.11
CA GLN A 103 28.22 30.67 32.29
C GLN A 103 26.90 29.99 32.66
N ASP A 104 25.78 30.72 32.63
CA ASP A 104 24.46 30.15 32.89
C ASP A 104 24.11 29.05 31.87
N ARG A 105 24.42 29.27 30.59
CA ARG A 105 24.22 28.25 29.54
C ARG A 105 25.10 27.03 29.71
N LEU A 106 26.36 27.22 30.10
CA LEU A 106 27.27 26.11 30.43
C LEU A 106 26.76 25.28 31.60
N ARG A 107 26.32 25.94 32.68
CA ARG A 107 25.78 25.27 33.87
C ARG A 107 24.56 24.41 33.54
N VAL A 108 23.70 24.90 32.66
CA VAL A 108 22.53 24.14 32.17
C VAL A 108 22.94 22.96 31.28
N ALA A 109 23.96 23.13 30.44
CA ALA A 109 24.42 22.07 29.53
C ALA A 109 25.22 20.97 30.24
N PHE A 110 25.91 21.30 31.32
CA PHE A 110 26.79 20.38 32.05
C PHE A 110 26.58 20.51 33.58
N PRO A 111 25.39 20.13 34.09
CA PRO A 111 25.09 20.21 35.52
C PRO A 111 26.02 19.34 36.38
N GLU A 112 26.59 18.28 35.82
CA GLU A 112 27.51 17.35 36.48
C GLU A 112 28.81 17.99 36.96
N LEU A 113 29.19 19.15 36.41
CA LEU A 113 30.41 19.85 36.80
C LEU A 113 30.25 20.66 38.10
N GLY A 114 29.01 20.86 38.58
CA GLY A 114 28.71 21.58 39.84
C GLY A 114 29.07 23.07 39.80
N ASP A 115 28.71 23.82 40.85
CA ASP A 115 28.85 25.29 40.86
C ASP A 115 30.31 25.77 40.94
N SER A 116 31.24 24.92 41.42
CA SER A 116 32.65 25.26 41.62
C SER A 116 33.49 25.22 40.34
N ALA A 117 33.04 24.54 39.29
CA ALA A 117 33.77 24.42 38.02
C ALA A 117 33.65 25.65 37.11
N TRP A 118 32.70 26.54 37.40
CA TRP A 118 32.26 27.60 36.46
C TRP A 118 32.69 29.02 36.85
N GLY A 119 33.57 29.15 37.84
CA GLY A 119 33.94 30.44 38.42
C GLY A 119 34.91 31.29 37.61
N LEU A 120 34.83 32.61 37.83
CA LEU A 120 35.91 33.55 37.56
C LEU A 120 36.98 33.33 38.64
N THR A 121 38.18 32.93 38.24
CA THR A 121 39.37 32.95 39.10
C THR A 121 40.05 34.29 38.95
N THR A 122 40.44 34.89 40.06
CA THR A 122 41.14 36.17 40.11
C THR A 122 42.63 35.89 40.06
N VAL A 123 43.27 36.13 38.91
CA VAL A 123 44.73 36.01 38.80
C VAL A 123 45.35 37.33 39.25
N ALA A 124 46.15 37.30 40.31
CA ALA A 124 46.83 38.47 40.84
C ALA A 124 47.94 38.95 39.88
N LEU A 125 47.91 40.24 39.51
CA LEU A 125 48.95 40.88 38.71
C LEU A 125 50.07 41.41 39.63
N GLY A 126 50.86 40.53 40.24
CA GLY A 126 52.12 40.94 40.87
C GLY A 126 52.47 40.19 42.17
N PRO A 127 53.78 40.03 42.48
CA PRO A 127 54.22 39.51 43.76
C PRO A 127 54.29 40.66 44.77
N GLY A 128 53.30 40.71 45.66
CA GLY A 128 53.32 41.57 46.83
C GLY A 128 52.54 42.88 46.66
N ASP A 129 51.91 43.25 47.77
CA ASP A 129 51.30 44.54 48.07
C ASP A 129 49.90 44.79 47.50
N GLY A 130 48.90 44.32 48.26
CA GLY A 130 47.79 45.16 48.76
C GLY A 130 46.73 45.68 47.78
N ASP A 131 47.03 45.84 46.50
CA ASP A 131 46.12 46.33 45.48
C ASP A 131 45.59 45.17 44.65
N THR A 132 44.29 44.90 44.85
CA THR A 132 43.50 43.86 44.20
C THR A 132 43.20 44.19 42.73
N LEU A 133 44.22 44.42 41.91
CA LEU A 133 44.07 44.39 40.46
C LEU A 133 44.20 42.94 40.00
N GLY A 134 43.07 42.26 40.04
CA GLY A 134 42.92 40.89 39.56
C GLY A 134 42.23 40.86 38.20
N ILE A 135 42.76 40.09 37.26
CA ILE A 135 42.01 39.79 36.03
C ILE A 135 41.06 38.65 36.35
N GLU A 136 39.77 38.92 36.25
CA GLU A 136 38.71 37.92 36.27
C GLU A 136 38.88 37.01 35.03
N SER A 137 39.36 35.80 35.24
CA SER A 137 39.55 34.79 34.20
C SER A 137 38.60 33.63 34.45
N LEU A 138 37.82 33.22 33.46
CA LEU A 138 37.07 31.97 33.57
C LEU A 138 38.03 30.77 33.64
N VAL A 139 37.72 29.78 34.49
CA VAL A 139 38.44 28.50 34.57
C VAL A 139 38.43 27.73 33.23
N VAL A 140 37.40 27.95 32.40
CA VAL A 140 37.35 27.54 30.99
C VAL A 140 37.39 28.79 30.13
N PRO A 141 38.36 29.00 29.21
CA PRO A 141 38.40 30.24 28.45
C PRO A 141 37.05 30.51 27.81
N ALA A 142 36.48 31.70 28.04
CA ALA A 142 35.11 32.04 27.64
C ALA A 142 34.82 31.77 26.15
N TRP A 143 35.87 31.77 25.34
CA TRP A 143 35.81 31.58 23.89
C TRP A 143 35.58 30.11 23.50
N PHE A 144 35.86 29.15 24.39
CA PHE A 144 35.55 27.73 24.21
C PHE A 144 34.18 27.33 24.81
N ALA A 145 33.68 28.08 25.79
CA ALA A 145 32.40 27.83 26.43
C ALA A 145 31.24 27.77 25.43
N GLU A 146 31.21 28.70 24.47
CA GLU A 146 30.26 28.70 23.35
C GLU A 146 30.30 27.37 22.58
N THR A 147 31.49 26.95 22.17
CA THR A 147 31.70 25.71 21.41
C THR A 147 31.22 24.48 22.19
N PHE A 148 31.54 24.38 23.48
CA PHE A 148 31.11 23.24 24.31
C PHE A 148 29.59 23.18 24.48
N VAL A 149 28.92 24.32 24.70
CA VAL A 149 27.45 24.37 24.79
C VAL A 149 26.83 23.97 23.46
N ILE A 150 27.36 24.47 22.34
CA ILE A 150 26.89 24.13 20.99
C ILE A 150 27.09 22.64 20.70
N ASP A 151 28.26 22.08 21.00
CA ASP A 151 28.57 20.68 20.73
C ASP A 151 27.75 19.72 21.59
N HIS A 152 27.51 20.06 22.85
CA HIS A 152 26.63 19.27 23.71
C HIS A 152 25.21 19.20 23.15
N ALA A 153 24.63 20.37 22.80
CA ALA A 153 23.31 20.45 22.20
C ALA A 153 23.24 19.75 20.83
N ASN A 154 24.31 19.84 20.03
CA ASN A 154 24.44 19.15 18.76
C ASN A 154 24.45 17.63 18.94
N ALA A 155 25.21 17.12 19.90
CA ALA A 155 25.30 15.69 20.15
C ALA A 155 23.93 15.11 20.55
N GLN A 156 23.19 15.80 21.41
CA GLN A 156 21.82 15.40 21.76
C GLN A 156 20.89 15.47 20.54
N SER A 157 20.83 16.61 19.86
CA SER A 157 19.96 16.78 18.69
C SER A 157 20.28 15.79 17.58
N TRP A 158 21.55 15.42 17.39
CA TRP A 158 21.95 14.46 16.38
C TRP A 158 21.46 13.04 16.72
N ARG A 159 21.51 12.63 17.99
CA ARG A 159 20.97 11.34 18.43
C ARG A 159 19.46 11.28 18.16
N ASP A 160 18.73 12.31 18.57
CA ASP A 160 17.27 12.36 18.36
C ASP A 160 16.92 12.34 16.86
N GLN A 161 17.64 13.11 16.03
CA GLN A 161 17.44 13.11 14.59
C GLN A 161 17.75 11.74 13.97
N LYS A 162 18.86 11.11 14.37
CA LYS A 162 19.25 9.78 13.91
C LYS A 162 18.18 8.75 14.23
N ASP A 163 17.65 8.75 15.45
CA ASP A 163 16.63 7.80 15.87
C ASP A 163 15.33 7.98 15.06
N GLN A 164 14.95 9.23 14.78
CA GLN A 164 13.81 9.51 13.89
C GLN A 164 14.05 9.00 12.45
N LEU A 165 15.24 9.21 11.90
CA LEU A 165 15.57 8.78 10.54
C LEU A 165 15.67 7.27 10.41
N LEU A 166 16.24 6.57 11.40
CA LEU A 166 16.25 5.10 11.45
C LEU A 166 14.82 4.54 11.53
N ALA A 167 13.93 5.18 12.29
CA ALA A 167 12.53 4.81 12.32
C ALA A 167 11.83 5.06 10.97
N VAL A 168 12.19 6.12 10.24
CA VAL A 168 11.66 6.35 8.87
C VAL A 168 12.10 5.25 7.92
N ASP A 169 13.34 4.80 7.98
CA ASP A 169 13.85 3.75 7.10
C ASP A 169 13.19 2.40 7.38
N SER A 170 12.95 2.05 8.65
CA SER A 170 12.19 0.84 8.98
C SER A 170 10.74 0.90 8.49
N LEU A 171 10.08 2.06 8.61
CA LEU A 171 8.74 2.26 8.07
C LEU A 171 8.71 2.18 6.53
N ARG A 172 9.75 2.66 5.84
CA ARG A 172 9.88 2.52 4.37
C ARG A 172 10.00 1.06 3.94
N LEU A 173 10.77 0.25 4.66
CA LEU A 173 10.86 -1.19 4.40
C LEU A 173 9.49 -1.86 4.58
N ALA A 174 8.74 -1.47 5.62
CA ALA A 174 7.37 -1.96 5.82
C ALA A 174 6.42 -1.54 4.67
N VAL A 175 6.53 -0.30 4.17
CA VAL A 175 5.76 0.15 3.00
C VAL A 175 6.06 -0.71 1.77
N ALA A 176 7.34 -1.00 1.50
CA ALA A 176 7.74 -1.84 0.37
C ALA A 176 7.15 -3.26 0.49
N ALA A 177 7.24 -3.89 1.66
CA ALA A 177 6.66 -5.21 1.90
C ALA A 177 5.12 -5.23 1.72
N LEU A 178 4.43 -4.16 2.14
CA LEU A 178 2.98 -4.01 1.93
C LEU A 178 2.65 -3.83 0.44
N GLN A 179 3.46 -3.06 -0.31
CA GLN A 179 3.30 -2.90 -1.75
C GLN A 179 3.48 -4.23 -2.49
N ASP A 180 4.48 -5.02 -2.14
CA ASP A 180 4.71 -6.36 -2.72
C ASP A 180 3.52 -7.28 -2.46
N SER A 181 2.98 -7.26 -1.24
CA SER A 181 1.79 -8.04 -0.87
C SER A 181 0.55 -7.65 -1.69
N ILE A 182 0.36 -6.35 -1.92
CA ILE A 182 -0.73 -5.83 -2.77
C ILE A 182 -0.56 -6.32 -4.22
N LEU A 183 0.66 -6.24 -4.77
CA LEU A 183 0.96 -6.69 -6.14
C LEU A 183 0.76 -8.20 -6.32
N GLN A 184 1.14 -9.00 -5.31
CA GLN A 184 0.89 -10.43 -5.31
C GLN A 184 -0.60 -10.75 -5.35
N LEU A 185 -1.42 -10.05 -4.54
CA LEU A 185 -2.89 -10.23 -4.57
C LEU A 185 -3.50 -9.83 -5.92
N GLN A 186 -3.05 -8.73 -6.53
CA GLN A 186 -3.50 -8.31 -7.86
C GLN A 186 -3.14 -9.35 -8.94
N THR A 187 -1.93 -9.90 -8.87
CA THR A 187 -1.46 -10.95 -9.78
C THR A 187 -2.29 -12.23 -9.61
N ALA A 188 -2.56 -12.62 -8.36
CA ALA A 188 -3.40 -13.78 -8.05
C ALA A 188 -4.84 -13.59 -8.58
N ALA A 189 -5.44 -12.42 -8.39
CA ALA A 189 -6.77 -12.11 -8.91
C ALA A 189 -6.81 -12.18 -10.45
N THR A 190 -5.79 -11.65 -11.12
CA THR A 190 -5.66 -11.72 -12.59
C THR A 190 -5.58 -13.16 -13.07
N ARG A 191 -4.71 -13.97 -12.46
CA ARG A 191 -4.57 -15.40 -12.78
C ARG A 191 -5.84 -16.20 -12.52
N ALA A 192 -6.56 -15.90 -11.44
CA ALA A 192 -7.83 -16.53 -11.14
C ALA A 192 -8.87 -16.24 -12.24
N TYR A 193 -8.96 -14.99 -12.71
CA TYR A 193 -9.83 -14.63 -13.83
C TYR A 193 -9.41 -15.28 -15.15
N GLU A 194 -8.11 -15.34 -15.47
CA GLU A 194 -7.61 -16.01 -16.67
C GLU A 194 -7.95 -17.50 -16.65
N THR A 195 -7.72 -18.16 -15.52
CA THR A 195 -8.03 -19.58 -15.33
C THR A 195 -9.54 -19.83 -15.44
N GLY A 196 -10.35 -18.98 -14.80
CA GLY A 196 -11.81 -19.04 -14.89
C GLY A 196 -12.32 -18.83 -16.32
N TYR A 197 -11.71 -17.91 -17.07
CA TYR A 197 -12.04 -17.70 -18.48
C TYR A 197 -11.67 -18.89 -19.36
N GLN A 198 -10.47 -19.46 -19.18
CA GLN A 198 -10.05 -20.66 -19.92
C GLN A 198 -10.95 -21.86 -19.63
N ALA A 199 -11.31 -22.08 -18.36
CA ALA A 199 -12.24 -23.12 -17.96
C ALA A 199 -13.63 -22.91 -18.56
N ALA A 200 -14.16 -21.68 -18.52
CA ALA A 200 -15.45 -21.35 -19.14
C ALA A 200 -15.42 -21.54 -20.66
N HIS A 201 -14.32 -21.15 -21.33
CA HIS A 201 -14.15 -21.33 -22.77
C HIS A 201 -14.08 -22.81 -23.17
N ALA A 202 -13.30 -23.62 -22.44
CA ALA A 202 -13.21 -25.06 -22.66
C ALA A 202 -14.56 -25.74 -22.44
N GLY A 203 -15.29 -25.38 -21.37
CA GLY A 203 -16.63 -25.88 -21.11
C GLY A 203 -17.63 -25.52 -22.22
N TYR A 204 -17.53 -24.30 -22.76
CA TYR A 204 -18.32 -23.87 -23.91
C TYR A 204 -17.99 -24.68 -25.18
N GLN A 205 -16.71 -24.88 -25.49
CA GLN A 205 -16.29 -25.66 -26.65
C GLN A 205 -16.79 -27.11 -26.59
N ASP A 206 -16.68 -27.74 -25.42
CA ASP A 206 -17.18 -29.10 -25.18
C ASP A 206 -18.70 -29.17 -25.34
N LEU A 207 -19.45 -28.26 -24.72
CA LEU A 207 -20.91 -28.20 -24.84
C LEU A 207 -21.37 -27.96 -26.29
N SER A 208 -20.69 -27.07 -27.01
CA SER A 208 -20.92 -26.83 -28.44
C SER A 208 -20.61 -28.08 -29.28
N GLY A 209 -19.50 -28.77 -29.01
CA GLY A 209 -19.12 -30.01 -29.70
C GLY A 209 -20.15 -31.13 -29.51
N ARG A 210 -20.60 -31.35 -28.26
CA ARG A 210 -21.68 -32.29 -27.95
C ARG A 210 -22.97 -31.91 -28.66
N TYR A 211 -23.32 -30.63 -28.70
CA TYR A 211 -24.51 -30.14 -29.38
C TYR A 211 -24.46 -30.37 -30.91
N VAL A 212 -23.33 -30.08 -31.55
CA VAL A 212 -23.12 -30.37 -32.98
C VAL A 212 -23.20 -31.88 -33.26
N ALA A 213 -22.65 -32.72 -32.38
CA ALA A 213 -22.76 -34.17 -32.49
C ALA A 213 -24.21 -34.65 -32.38
N GLU A 214 -25.00 -34.06 -31.48
CA GLU A 214 -26.43 -34.36 -31.33
C GLU A 214 -27.24 -33.95 -32.57
N LEU A 215 -26.96 -32.77 -33.14
CA LEU A 215 -27.60 -32.30 -34.39
C LEU A 215 -27.26 -33.18 -35.60
N ARG A 216 -26.11 -33.86 -35.60
CA ARG A 216 -25.68 -34.78 -36.67
C ARG A 216 -26.33 -36.15 -36.59
N LYS A 217 -27.01 -36.52 -35.49
CA LYS A 217 -27.72 -37.80 -35.40
C LYS A 217 -28.90 -37.80 -36.40
N PRO A 218 -29.10 -38.88 -37.18
CA PRO A 218 -30.19 -38.94 -38.14
C PRO A 218 -31.53 -38.87 -37.40
N ARG A 219 -32.23 -37.75 -37.58
CA ARG A 219 -33.61 -37.60 -37.08
C ARG A 219 -34.52 -38.47 -37.93
N ILE A 220 -35.13 -39.48 -37.32
CA ILE A 220 -36.24 -40.21 -37.94
C ILE A 220 -37.33 -39.18 -38.23
N ARG A 221 -37.57 -38.92 -39.52
CA ARG A 221 -38.60 -38.01 -40.01
C ARG A 221 -39.98 -38.50 -39.55
N LEU A 222 -40.52 -37.91 -38.48
CA LEU A 222 -41.95 -37.90 -38.26
C LEU A 222 -42.53 -36.66 -38.96
N GLY A 223 -43.28 -36.92 -40.03
CA GLY A 223 -44.32 -36.06 -40.61
C GLY A 223 -44.04 -34.56 -40.69
N SER A 224 -43.68 -34.09 -41.88
CA SER A 224 -43.60 -32.69 -42.26
C SER A 224 -44.92 -31.94 -42.04
N THR A 225 -44.90 -30.88 -41.22
CA THR A 225 -45.72 -29.64 -41.40
C THR A 225 -45.44 -28.57 -40.33
N LEU A 226 -44.86 -28.91 -39.17
CA LEU A 226 -44.63 -27.95 -38.07
C LEU A 226 -43.24 -27.25 -38.08
N GLY A 227 -42.32 -27.62 -38.96
CA GLY A 227 -40.92 -27.15 -38.93
C GLY A 227 -40.64 -25.80 -39.58
N LEU A 228 -41.63 -25.14 -40.20
CA LEU A 228 -41.42 -23.94 -41.02
C LEU A 228 -41.71 -22.61 -40.30
N LEU A 229 -42.19 -22.65 -39.05
CA LEU A 229 -42.46 -21.43 -38.26
C LEU A 229 -41.37 -21.09 -37.22
N GLY A 230 -40.45 -22.01 -36.92
CA GLY A 230 -39.44 -21.81 -35.86
C GLY A 230 -38.15 -21.11 -36.29
N ALA A 231 -37.83 -21.06 -37.59
CA ALA A 231 -36.54 -20.55 -38.07
C ALA A 231 -36.51 -19.02 -38.32
N ALA A 232 -37.66 -18.34 -38.30
CA ALA A 232 -37.73 -16.89 -38.53
C ALA A 232 -37.46 -16.05 -37.26
N GLY A 233 -37.52 -16.64 -36.06
CA GLY A 233 -37.39 -15.90 -34.79
C GLY A 233 -35.97 -15.66 -34.30
N ALA A 234 -35.03 -16.59 -34.56
CA ALA A 234 -33.67 -16.50 -34.00
C ALA A 234 -32.74 -15.56 -34.77
N GLY A 235 -33.03 -15.26 -36.05
CA GLY A 235 -32.23 -14.34 -36.87
C GLY A 235 -32.47 -12.85 -36.59
N ILE A 236 -33.60 -12.48 -35.97
CA ILE A 236 -34.00 -11.07 -35.80
C ILE A 236 -33.40 -10.44 -34.53
N LEU A 237 -33.01 -11.23 -33.53
CA LEU A 237 -32.45 -10.70 -32.28
C LEU A 237 -30.93 -10.44 -32.35
N ILE A 238 -30.19 -11.12 -33.23
CA ILE A 238 -28.74 -10.90 -33.40
C ILE A 238 -28.44 -9.69 -34.31
N GLY A 239 -29.39 -9.29 -35.18
CA GLY A 239 -29.20 -8.16 -36.11
C GLY A 239 -29.53 -6.76 -35.56
N ARG A 240 -30.06 -6.65 -34.33
CA ARG A 240 -30.52 -5.36 -33.76
C ARG A 240 -29.68 -4.82 -32.60
N ALA A 241 -28.64 -5.54 -32.17
CA ALA A 241 -27.73 -5.11 -31.09
C ALA A 241 -26.38 -4.56 -31.60
N THR A 242 -26.21 -4.42 -32.92
CA THR A 242 -24.99 -3.89 -33.56
C THR A 242 -25.24 -2.66 -34.44
N ARG A 243 -26.23 -1.83 -34.08
CA ARG A 243 -26.29 -0.42 -34.50
C ARG A 243 -26.49 0.48 -33.30
#